data_AF-A0A7Y6Z7F8-F1
#
_entry.id   AF-A0A7Y6Z7F8-F1
#
_cell.length_a   1.000
_cell.length_b   1.000
_cell.length_c   1.000
_cell.angle_alpha   90.00
_cell.angle_beta   90.00
_cell.angle_gamma   90.00
#
_symmetry.space_group_name_H-M   'P 1'
#
loop_
_entity.id
_entity.type
_entity.pdbx_description
1 polymer ?
#
loop_
_entity_poly.entity_id
_entity_poly.type
_entity_poly.pdbx_seq_one_letter_code
_entity_poly.pdbx_strand_id
1 'polypeptide(L)'
;MTDKKTRLLHHIATALGLLFLGGWFLLFKTLGILDWIVGLVPQSHAGAGLMIAIAAVMLPAFFIWKLYNRWVEKRLQIRGIYYEDHYYGKPDDKSDD
;
A
#
# COMPACT_ATOMS: atom_id res chain seq x y z
N MET A 1 18.34 -12.42 8.19
CA MET A 1 17.09 -13.21 8.16
C MET A 1 17.17 -14.17 6.98
N THR A 2 16.56 -15.35 7.03
CA THR A 2 16.44 -16.20 5.84
C THR A 2 15.54 -15.52 4.80
N ASP A 3 15.89 -15.58 3.52
CA ASP A 3 15.17 -14.90 2.42
C ASP A 3 13.66 -15.20 2.42
N LYS A 4 13.29 -16.47 2.65
CA LYS A 4 11.89 -16.90 2.80
C LYS A 4 11.12 -16.16 3.91
N LYS A 5 11.77 -15.90 5.05
CA LYS A 5 11.16 -15.19 6.18
C LYS A 5 10.93 -13.72 5.86
N THR A 6 11.88 -13.07 5.20
CA THR A 6 11.75 -11.66 4.76
C THR A 6 10.60 -11.51 3.75
N ARG A 7 10.50 -12.42 2.77
CA ARG A 7 9.40 -12.45 1.80
C ARG A 7 8.04 -12.64 2.46
N LEU A 8 7.94 -13.57 3.40
CA LEU A 8 6.70 -13.81 4.15
C LEU A 8 6.27 -12.56 4.93
N LEU A 9 7.21 -11.95 5.68
CA LEU A 9 6.93 -10.74 6.45
C LEU A 9 6.52 -9.57 5.56
N HIS A 10 7.13 -9.42 4.40
CA HIS A 10 6.74 -8.39 3.42
C HIS A 10 5.31 -8.59 2.92
N HIS A 11 4.91 -9.83 2.59
CA HIS A 11 3.54 -10.11 2.16
C HIS A 11 2.51 -9.84 3.27
N ILE A 12 2.82 -10.23 4.51
CA ILE A 12 1.96 -9.94 5.66
C ILE A 12 1.83 -8.43 5.85
N ALA A 13 2.94 -7.69 5.76
CA ALA A 13 2.92 -6.23 5.86
C ALA A 13 2.07 -5.58 4.75
N THR A 14 2.22 -6.03 3.51
CA THR A 14 1.39 -5.55 2.39
C THR A 14 -0.09 -5.88 2.58
N ALA A 15 -0.41 -7.09 3.08
CA ALA A 15 -1.78 -7.48 3.40
C ALA A 15 -2.38 -6.59 4.51
N LEU A 16 -1.61 -6.26 5.55
CA LEU A 16 -2.03 -5.32 6.58
C LEU A 16 -2.26 -3.91 6.00
N GLY A 17 -1.43 -3.45 5.06
CA GLY A 17 -1.64 -2.20 4.33
C GLY A 17 -2.96 -2.20 3.54
N LEU A 18 -3.29 -3.29 2.86
CA LEU A 18 -4.56 -3.47 2.16
C LEU A 18 -5.76 -3.43 3.11
N LEU A 19 -5.69 -4.16 4.21
CA LEU A 19 -6.72 -4.15 5.24
C LEU A 19 -6.90 -2.75 5.83
N PHE A 20 -5.82 -2.01 6.02
CA PHE A 20 -5.87 -0.62 6.46
C PHE A 20 -6.64 0.27 5.46
N LEU A 21 -6.43 0.16 4.14
CA LEU A 21 -7.22 0.94 3.17
C LEU A 21 -8.71 0.59 3.22
N GLY A 22 -9.02 -0.71 3.29
CA GLY A 22 -10.40 -1.16 3.41
C GLY A 22 -11.06 -0.61 4.67
N GLY A 23 -10.37 -0.74 5.82
CA GLY A 23 -10.81 -0.20 7.10
C GLY A 23 -10.96 1.32 7.09
N TRP A 24 -10.03 2.04 6.46
CA TRP A 24 -10.08 3.49 6.30
C TRP A 24 -11.30 3.92 5.50
N PHE A 25 -11.53 3.33 4.33
CA PHE A 25 -12.71 3.61 3.54
C PHE A 25 -14.01 3.33 4.31
N LEU A 26 -14.08 2.17 4.97
CA LEU A 26 -15.25 1.79 5.77
C LEU A 26 -15.48 2.75 6.93
N LEU A 27 -14.43 3.20 7.62
CA LEU A 27 -14.53 4.19 8.68
C LEU A 27 -15.23 5.47 8.18
N PHE A 28 -14.71 6.08 7.11
CA PHE A 28 -15.28 7.32 6.56
C PHE A 28 -16.66 7.12 5.93
N LYS A 29 -16.94 5.95 5.38
CA LYS A 29 -18.29 5.56 4.96
C LYS A 29 -19.25 5.50 6.15
N THR A 30 -18.88 4.82 7.24
CA THR A 30 -19.74 4.70 8.44
C THR A 30 -19.95 6.02 9.16
N LEU A 31 -18.97 6.93 9.10
CA LEU A 31 -19.11 8.30 9.62
C LEU A 31 -19.97 9.21 8.72
N GLY A 32 -20.43 8.73 7.56
CA GLY A 32 -21.26 9.51 6.63
C GLY A 32 -20.51 10.63 5.90
N ILE A 33 -19.17 10.63 5.93
CA ILE A 33 -18.36 11.70 5.32
C ILE A 33 -18.52 11.71 3.79
N LEU A 34 -18.68 10.54 3.17
CA LEU A 34 -18.91 10.43 1.73
C LEU A 34 -20.24 11.08 1.33
N ASP A 35 -21.32 10.79 2.08
CA ASP A 35 -22.64 11.35 1.82
C ASP A 35 -22.66 12.85 2.08
N TRP A 36 -21.96 13.32 3.11
CA TRP A 36 -21.79 14.75 3.39
C TRP A 36 -21.15 15.50 2.22
N ILE A 37 -20.07 14.97 1.64
CA ILE A 37 -19.39 15.58 0.49
C ILE A 37 -20.30 15.55 -0.75
N VAL A 38 -20.98 14.43 -1.01
CA VAL A 38 -21.91 14.30 -2.15
C VAL A 38 -23.09 15.28 -2.02
N GLY A 39 -23.54 15.58 -0.79
CA GLY A 39 -24.58 16.57 -0.54
C GLY A 39 -24.20 18.01 -0.92
N LEU A 40 -22.92 18.30 -1.16
CA LEU A 40 -22.44 19.61 -1.61
C LEU A 40 -22.57 19.82 -3.12
N VAL A 41 -22.86 18.76 -3.89
CA VAL A 41 -22.92 18.81 -5.36
C VAL A 41 -24.36 18.63 -5.84
N PRO A 42 -24.74 19.23 -6.99
CA PRO A 42 -26.08 19.04 -7.55
C PRO A 42 -26.37 17.57 -7.81
N GLN A 43 -27.63 17.16 -7.63
CA GLN A 43 -28.05 15.76 -7.79
C GLN A 43 -27.72 15.19 -9.17
N SER A 44 -27.74 16.02 -10.22
CA SER A 44 -27.35 15.64 -11.58
C SER A 44 -25.89 15.18 -11.70
N HIS A 45 -25.03 15.54 -10.76
CA HIS A 45 -23.59 15.24 -10.74
C HIS A 45 -23.19 14.35 -9.55
N ALA A 46 -24.14 13.70 -8.87
CA ALA A 46 -23.88 12.92 -7.65
C ALA A 46 -22.79 11.84 -7.84
N GLY A 47 -22.74 11.19 -9.01
CA GLY A 47 -21.69 10.20 -9.32
C GLY A 47 -20.28 10.79 -9.39
N ALA A 48 -20.13 11.97 -10.02
CA ALA A 48 -18.85 12.69 -10.05
C ALA A 48 -18.47 13.21 -8.65
N GLY A 49 -19.47 13.69 -7.89
CA GLY A 49 -19.33 14.06 -6.49
C GLY A 49 -18.78 12.92 -5.62
N LEU A 50 -19.32 11.72 -5.80
CA LEU A 50 -18.88 10.53 -5.07
C LEU A 50 -17.42 10.19 -5.39
N MET A 51 -17.00 10.29 -6.66
CA MET A 51 -15.60 10.07 -7.04
C MET A 51 -14.66 11.06 -6.36
N ILE A 52 -15.04 12.35 -6.30
CA ILE A 52 -14.26 13.38 -5.60
C ILE A 52 -14.21 13.09 -4.09
N ALA A 53 -15.33 12.70 -3.50
CA ALA A 53 -15.40 12.34 -2.08
C ALA A 53 -14.46 11.17 -1.75
N ILE A 54 -14.49 10.11 -2.56
CA ILE A 54 -13.59 8.96 -2.40
C ILE A 54 -12.13 9.40 -2.56
N ALA A 55 -11.82 10.21 -3.59
CA ALA A 55 -10.46 10.69 -3.80
C ALA A 55 -9.96 11.52 -2.60
N ALA A 56 -10.77 12.45 -2.10
CA ALA A 56 -10.44 13.30 -0.96
C ALA A 56 -10.18 12.48 0.31
N VAL A 57 -10.98 11.44 0.56
CA VAL A 57 -10.84 10.56 1.73
C VAL A 57 -9.67 9.58 1.58
N MET A 58 -9.45 9.04 0.39
CA MET A 58 -8.46 7.97 0.18
C MET A 58 -7.03 8.49 -0.03
N LEU A 59 -6.86 9.69 -0.58
CA LEU A 59 -5.54 10.29 -0.79
C LEU A 59 -4.67 10.34 0.48
N PRO A 60 -5.17 10.79 1.66
CA PRO A 60 -4.39 10.71 2.89
C PRO A 60 -4.09 9.26 3.32
N ALA A 61 -5.01 8.31 3.09
CA ALA A 61 -4.76 6.89 3.37
C ALA A 61 -3.61 6.33 2.53
N PHE A 62 -3.55 6.66 1.24
CA PHE A 62 -2.45 6.28 0.36
C PHE A 62 -1.13 6.95 0.77
N PHE A 63 -1.17 8.18 1.27
CA PHE A 63 0.02 8.83 1.81
C PHE A 63 0.54 8.11 3.05
N ILE A 64 -0.35 7.74 3.98
CA ILE A 64 -0.01 6.94 5.17
C ILE A 64 0.56 5.58 4.75
N TRP A 65 -0.09 4.89 3.81
CA TRP A 65 0.42 3.64 3.25
C TRP A 65 1.84 3.83 2.73
N LYS A 66 2.10 4.86 1.91
CA LYS A 66 3.44 5.10 1.34
C LYS A 66 4.50 5.21 2.44
N LEU A 67 4.20 5.93 3.52
CA LEU A 67 5.11 6.05 4.67
C LEU A 67 5.29 4.72 5.40
N TYR A 68 4.20 3.96 5.58
CA TYR A 68 4.21 2.62 6.14
C TYR A 68 5.09 1.67 5.32
N ASN A 69 4.90 1.60 4.00
CA ASN A 69 5.71 0.78 3.09
C ASN A 69 7.20 1.12 3.22
N ARG A 70 7.54 2.42 3.14
CA ARG A 70 8.92 2.87 3.29
C ARG A 70 9.51 2.48 4.65
N TRP A 71 8.71 2.49 5.71
CA TRP A 71 9.14 2.05 7.04
C TRP A 71 9.35 0.53 7.09
N VAL A 72 8.43 -0.26 6.52
CA VAL A 72 8.55 -1.72 6.42
C VAL A 72 9.79 -2.13 5.63
N GLU A 73 10.02 -1.52 4.47
CA GLU A 73 11.19 -1.77 3.63
C GLU A 73 12.50 -1.49 4.38
N LYS A 74 12.58 -0.36 5.08
CA LYS A 74 13.74 -0.02 5.93
C LYS A 74 13.95 -1.04 7.05
N ARG A 75 12.88 -1.52 7.68
CA ARG A 75 12.93 -2.51 8.77
C ARG A 75 13.35 -3.90 8.28
N LEU A 76 12.87 -4.30 7.11
CA LEU A 76 13.20 -5.58 6.49
C LEU A 76 14.50 -5.55 5.70
N GLN A 77 15.18 -4.39 5.64
CA GLN A 77 16.40 -4.17 4.86
C GLN A 77 16.23 -4.54 3.37
N ILE A 78 15.01 -4.39 2.86
CA ILE A 78 14.69 -4.61 1.45
C ILE A 78 15.29 -3.43 0.69
N ARG A 79 16.41 -3.67 0.01
CA ARG A 79 17.04 -2.72 -0.92
C ARG A 79 16.44 -2.93 -2.31
N GLY A 80 16.53 -1.91 -3.18
CA GLY A 80 15.86 -1.88 -4.50
C GLY A 80 16.13 -3.06 -5.44
N ILE A 81 17.07 -3.95 -5.11
CA ILE A 81 17.47 -5.13 -5.89
C ILE A 81 16.64 -6.38 -5.52
N TYR A 82 15.63 -6.28 -4.65
CA TYR A 82 14.83 -7.43 -4.18
C TYR A 82 14.14 -8.26 -5.30
N TYR A 83 13.90 -7.67 -6.47
CA TYR A 83 13.36 -8.37 -7.65
C TYR A 83 14.43 -8.71 -8.72
N GLU A 84 15.57 -8.01 -8.69
CA GLU A 84 16.65 -8.15 -9.68
C GLU A 84 17.83 -9.00 -9.18
N ASP A 85 17.85 -9.38 -7.90
CA ASP A 85 18.89 -10.22 -7.29
C ASP A 85 19.05 -11.57 -8.02
N HIS A 86 17.98 -12.07 -8.65
CA HIS A 86 18.03 -13.28 -9.47
C HIS A 86 18.81 -13.11 -10.79
N TYR A 87 18.91 -11.87 -11.30
CA TYR A 87 19.49 -11.55 -12.60
C TYR A 87 20.95 -11.09 -12.49
N TYR A 88 21.31 -10.45 -11.37
CA TYR A 88 22.66 -9.93 -11.09
C TYR A 88 23.41 -10.70 -9.99
N GLY A 89 22.85 -11.79 -9.46
CA GLY A 89 23.55 -12.69 -8.55
C GLY A 89 24.85 -13.15 -9.19
N LYS A 90 25.99 -12.79 -8.56
CA LYS A 90 27.33 -13.18 -9.00
C LYS A 90 27.33 -14.69 -9.31
N PRO A 91 27.96 -15.12 -10.44
CA PRO A 91 28.11 -16.55 -10.71
C PRO A 91 28.79 -17.18 -9.49
N ASP A 92 28.25 -18.32 -9.04
CA ASP A 92 28.89 -19.14 -8.03
C ASP A 92 30.35 -19.33 -8.46
N ASP A 93 31.27 -18.88 -7.60
CA ASP A 93 32.69 -19.13 -7.74
C ASP A 93 32.87 -20.65 -7.64
N LYS A 94 32.83 -21.31 -8.81
CA LYS A 94 33.29 -22.68 -8.93
C LYS A 94 34.79 -22.63 -8.67
N SER A 95 35.14 -22.85 -7.41
CA SER A 95 36.44 -23.36 -7.02
C SER A 95 36.61 -24.71 -7.72
N ASP A 96 37.20 -24.67 -8.91
CA ASP A 96 37.88 -25.83 -9.48
C ASP A 96 39.30 -25.86 -8.90
N ASP A 97 39.70 -27.05 -8.48
CA ASP A 97 40.92 -27.45 -7.75
C ASP A 97 42.26 -26.84 -8.21
#